data_AF-A0AAV2MWU1-F1
#
_entry.id   AF-A0AAV2MWU1-F1
#
_cell.length_a   1.000
_cell.length_b   1.000
_cell.length_c   1.000
_cell.angle_alpha   90.00
_cell.angle_beta   90.00
_cell.angle_gamma   90.00
#
_symmetry.space_group_name_H-M   'P 1'
#
loop_
_entity.id
_entity.type
_entity.pdbx_description
1 polymer ?
#
loop_
_entity_poly.entity_id
_entity_poly.type
_entity_poly.pdbx_seq_one_letter_code
_entity_poly.pdbx_strand_id
1 'polypeptide(L)'
;MDSMTLSEAKSKRSHIRATATRLKTFIDSLNVNQGSRHDITEHKQKLTDLWNQFDVVQSRIESLEIQDPSITDKDALLEQQIQTRTNFENPYFNLMSRYETILKYFDNNEAQALPRTANNSPVHIRVSRVRLK
;
A
#
# COMPACT_ATOMS: atom_id res chain seq x y z
N MET A 1 -3.59 -18.84 -15.06
CA MET A 1 -3.68 -18.99 -13.58
C MET A 1 -4.91 -19.83 -13.21
N ASP A 2 -5.28 -20.79 -14.07
CA ASP A 2 -6.62 -21.40 -14.08
C ASP A 2 -6.72 -22.76 -13.38
N SER A 3 -5.73 -23.14 -12.59
CA SER A 3 -5.63 -24.48 -12.00
C SER A 3 -6.13 -24.59 -10.55
N MET A 4 -6.49 -23.48 -9.90
CA MET A 4 -6.81 -23.51 -8.47
C MET A 4 -8.25 -23.98 -8.23
N THR A 5 -8.39 -24.96 -7.34
CA THR A 5 -9.67 -25.49 -6.85
C THR A 5 -10.36 -24.52 -5.90
N LEU A 6 -11.65 -24.73 -5.61
CA LEU A 6 -12.42 -23.87 -4.71
C LEU A 6 -11.83 -23.85 -3.28
N SER A 7 -11.39 -25.01 -2.80
CA SER A 7 -10.77 -25.15 -1.47
C SER A 7 -9.44 -24.39 -1.39
N GLU A 8 -8.57 -24.56 -2.38
CA GLU A 8 -7.29 -23.85 -2.46
C GLU A 8 -7.49 -22.34 -2.56
N ALA A 9 -8.45 -21.89 -3.37
CA ALA A 9 -8.76 -20.47 -3.51
C ALA A 9 -9.26 -19.87 -2.19
N LYS A 10 -10.16 -20.57 -1.47
CA LYS A 10 -10.64 -20.15 -0.14
C LYS A 10 -9.50 -20.11 0.89
N SER A 11 -8.60 -21.09 0.87
CA SER A 11 -7.41 -21.12 1.73
C SER A 11 -6.47 -19.95 1.44
N LYS A 12 -6.18 -19.68 0.16
CA LYS A 12 -5.35 -18.54 -0.26
C LYS A 12 -5.97 -17.20 0.13
N ARG A 13 -7.29 -17.03 -0.02
CA ARG A 13 -8.01 -15.84 0.46
C ARG A 13 -7.83 -15.63 1.97
N SER A 14 -7.89 -16.70 2.76
CA SER A 14 -7.65 -16.65 4.21
C SER A 14 -6.23 -16.16 4.53
N HIS A 15 -5.22 -16.67 3.82
CA HIS A 15 -3.82 -16.25 3.98
C HIS A 15 -3.60 -14.78 3.61
N ILE A 16 -4.24 -14.32 2.53
CA ILE A 16 -4.21 -12.91 2.11
C ILE A 16 -4.78 -12.02 3.23
N ARG A 17 -5.96 -12.36 3.76
CA ARG A 17 -6.59 -11.62 4.87
C ARG A 17 -5.70 -11.59 6.10
N ALA A 18 -5.14 -12.73 6.51
CA ALA A 18 -4.24 -12.80 7.67
C ALA A 18 -2.99 -11.91 7.48
N THR A 19 -2.44 -11.87 6.27
CA THR A 19 -1.29 -11.00 5.96
C THR A 19 -1.67 -9.53 6.01
N ALA A 20 -2.82 -9.14 5.44
CA ALA A 20 -3.34 -7.77 5.53
C ALA A 20 -3.58 -7.35 6.99
N THR A 21 -4.09 -8.25 7.85
CA THR A 21 -4.23 -7.99 9.29
C THR A 21 -2.89 -7.71 9.95
N ARG A 22 -1.82 -8.46 9.62
CA ARG A 22 -0.47 -8.19 10.16
C ARG A 22 0.06 -6.83 9.73
N LEU A 23 -0.17 -6.43 8.47
CA LEU A 23 0.19 -5.10 7.99
C LEU A 23 -0.59 -3.98 8.69
N LYS A 24 -1.86 -4.24 9.04
CA LYS A 24 -2.65 -3.34 9.87
C LYS A 24 -2.06 -3.20 11.27
N THR A 25 -1.76 -4.32 11.93
CA THR A 25 -1.16 -4.33 13.28
C THR A 25 0.16 -3.57 13.30
N PHE A 26 1.00 -3.76 12.29
CA PHE A 26 2.24 -2.99 12.14
C PHE A 26 1.97 -1.49 12.15
N ILE A 27 1.06 -1.00 11.29
CA ILE A 27 0.71 0.43 11.22
C ILE A 27 0.04 0.94 12.51
N ASP A 28 -0.78 0.13 13.17
CA ASP A 28 -1.40 0.48 14.46
C ASP A 28 -0.35 0.67 15.57
N SER A 29 0.74 -0.09 15.52
CA SER A 29 1.82 -0.03 16.50
C SER A 29 2.97 0.92 16.13
N LEU A 30 2.93 1.51 14.93
CA LEU A 30 4.05 2.29 14.41
C LEU A 30 4.23 3.60 15.19
N ASN A 31 5.43 3.81 15.72
CA ASN A 31 5.89 5.13 16.15
C ASN A 31 6.64 5.81 15.00
N VAL A 32 6.03 6.82 14.39
CA VAL A 32 6.59 7.53 13.22
C VAL A 32 7.96 8.17 13.46
N ASN A 33 8.32 8.48 14.71
CA ASN A 33 9.63 9.05 15.05
C ASN A 33 10.76 8.00 15.06
N GLN A 34 10.41 6.72 15.14
CA GLN A 34 11.34 5.60 15.18
C GLN A 34 11.22 4.68 13.95
N GLY A 35 10.24 4.97 13.08
CA GLY A 35 9.97 4.20 11.87
C GLY A 35 10.86 4.61 10.71
N SER A 36 11.03 3.69 9.77
CA SER A 36 11.76 3.90 8.52
C SER A 36 10.78 4.18 7.38
N ARG A 37 10.98 5.29 6.64
CA ARG A 37 10.20 5.63 5.44
C ARG A 37 10.22 4.49 4.40
N HIS A 38 11.36 3.81 4.30
CA HIS A 38 11.54 2.69 3.39
C HIS A 38 10.60 1.53 3.77
N ASP A 39 10.55 1.14 5.05
CA ASP A 39 9.71 0.04 5.54
C ASP A 39 8.22 0.33 5.28
N ILE A 40 7.80 1.58 5.48
CA ILE A 40 6.41 2.01 5.19
C ILE A 40 6.11 1.87 3.69
N THR A 41 7.07 2.20 2.84
CA THR A 41 6.94 2.08 1.38
C THR A 41 6.82 0.61 0.97
N GLU A 42 7.67 -0.27 1.50
CA GLU A 42 7.62 -1.70 1.19
C GLU A 42 6.32 -2.35 1.68
N HIS A 43 5.89 -2.04 2.90
CA HIS A 43 4.64 -2.56 3.43
C HIS A 43 3.41 -2.04 2.69
N LYS A 44 3.43 -0.79 2.22
CA LYS A 44 2.41 -0.25 1.32
C LYS A 44 2.37 -1.01 0.00
N GLN A 45 3.52 -1.25 -0.63
CA GLN A 45 3.60 -2.01 -1.87
C GLN A 45 3.04 -3.43 -1.68
N LYS A 46 3.43 -4.10 -0.60
CA LYS A 46 2.91 -5.42 -0.24
C LYS A 46 1.39 -5.40 -0.05
N LEU A 47 0.83 -4.33 0.53
CA LEU A 47 -0.62 -4.18 0.67
C LEU A 47 -1.31 -4.09 -0.69
N THR A 48 -0.75 -3.32 -1.64
CA THR A 48 -1.22 -3.26 -3.03
C THR A 48 -1.19 -4.63 -3.70
N ASP A 49 -0.11 -5.39 -3.51
CA ASP A 49 0.01 -6.73 -4.10
C ASP A 49 -1.02 -7.69 -3.51
N LEU A 50 -1.34 -7.58 -2.22
CA LEU A 50 -2.39 -8.36 -1.56
C LEU A 50 -3.78 -8.04 -2.11
N TRP A 51 -4.05 -6.78 -2.47
CA TRP A 51 -5.30 -6.38 -3.12
C TRP A 51 -5.47 -7.05 -4.48
N ASN A 52 -4.44 -6.98 -5.32
CA ASN A 52 -4.45 -7.62 -6.63
C ASN A 52 -4.63 -9.15 -6.51
N GLN A 53 -3.94 -9.77 -5.54
CA GLN A 53 -4.11 -11.19 -5.27
C GLN A 53 -5.51 -11.53 -4.76
N PHE A 54 -6.09 -10.70 -3.89
CA PHE A 54 -7.44 -10.89 -3.39
C PHE A 54 -8.44 -10.85 -4.54
N ASP A 55 -8.36 -9.84 -5.41
CA ASP A 55 -9.32 -9.68 -6.50
C ASP A 55 -9.31 -10.88 -7.46
N VAL A 56 -8.12 -11.37 -7.82
CA VAL A 56 -7.98 -12.57 -8.66
C VAL A 56 -8.54 -13.81 -7.95
N VAL A 57 -8.19 -14.03 -6.68
CA VAL A 57 -8.63 -15.21 -5.91
C VAL A 57 -10.13 -15.19 -5.67
N GLN A 58 -10.68 -14.04 -5.30
CA GLN A 58 -12.10 -13.88 -5.04
C GLN A 58 -12.92 -14.04 -6.32
N SER A 59 -12.48 -13.46 -7.44
CA SER A 59 -13.13 -13.67 -8.74
C SER A 59 -13.12 -15.15 -9.18
N ARG A 60 -12.05 -15.88 -8.85
CA ARG A 60 -11.99 -17.33 -9.10
C ARG A 60 -12.97 -18.11 -8.22
N ILE A 61 -13.08 -17.77 -6.95
CA ILE A 61 -14.07 -18.38 -6.03
C ILE A 61 -15.48 -18.15 -6.58
N GLU A 62 -15.79 -16.91 -6.94
CA GLU A 62 -17.12 -16.53 -7.45
C GLU A 62 -17.47 -17.31 -8.72
N SER A 63 -16.52 -17.41 -9.66
CA SER A 63 -16.68 -18.18 -10.90
C SER A 63 -16.96 -19.66 -10.63
N LEU A 64 -16.26 -20.27 -9.66
CA LEU A 64 -16.43 -21.68 -9.30
C LEU A 64 -17.78 -21.92 -8.60
N GLU A 65 -18.20 -21.03 -7.70
CA GLU A 65 -19.47 -21.13 -6.97
C GLU A 65 -20.67 -20.91 -7.90
N ILE A 66 -20.56 -20.00 -8.88
CA ILE A 66 -21.62 -19.80 -9.89
C ILE A 66 -21.81 -21.07 -10.72
N GLN A 67 -20.72 -21.75 -11.09
CA GLN A 67 -20.74 -22.98 -11.88
C GLN A 67 -21.20 -24.21 -11.08
N ASP A 68 -21.26 -24.13 -9.75
CA ASP A 68 -21.70 -25.24 -8.90
C ASP A 68 -23.22 -25.46 -9.01
N PRO A 69 -23.68 -26.62 -9.55
CA PRO A 69 -25.09 -26.92 -9.68
C PRO A 69 -25.77 -27.27 -8.36
N SER A 70 -25.01 -27.55 -7.29
CA SER A 70 -25.56 -27.81 -5.97
C SER A 70 -26.05 -26.53 -5.26
N ILE A 71 -25.60 -25.36 -5.71
CA ILE A 71 -26.06 -24.07 -5.20
C ILE A 71 -27.33 -23.66 -5.93
N THR A 72 -28.46 -23.83 -5.25
CA THR A 72 -29.79 -23.52 -5.80
C THR A 72 -30.18 -22.06 -5.64
N ASP A 73 -29.73 -21.40 -4.57
CA ASP A 73 -30.04 -19.99 -4.29
C ASP A 73 -28.89 -19.10 -4.77
N LYS A 74 -29.00 -18.60 -6.01
CA LYS A 74 -27.99 -17.75 -6.63
C LYS A 74 -28.04 -16.30 -6.13
N ASP A 75 -29.19 -15.84 -5.63
CA ASP A 75 -29.34 -14.48 -5.12
C ASP A 75 -28.66 -14.35 -3.75
N ALA A 76 -28.89 -15.31 -2.85
CA ALA A 76 -28.17 -15.35 -1.56
C ALA A 76 -26.65 -15.51 -1.75
N LEU A 77 -26.23 -16.30 -2.76
CA LEU A 77 -24.82 -16.42 -3.11
C LEU A 77 -24.23 -15.06 -3.54
N LEU A 78 -24.92 -14.33 -4.42
CA LEU A 78 -24.46 -13.03 -4.89
C LEU A 78 -24.33 -12.02 -3.74
N GLU A 79 -25.30 -11.97 -2.82
CA GLU A 79 -25.23 -11.12 -1.64
C GLU A 79 -24.03 -11.47 -0.76
N GLN A 80 -23.78 -12.77 -0.54
CA GLN A 80 -22.61 -13.22 0.21
C GLN A 80 -21.28 -12.83 -0.46
N GLN A 81 -21.21 -12.90 -1.80
CA GLN A 81 -20.03 -12.53 -2.57
C GLN A 81 -19.76 -11.02 -2.48
N ILE A 82 -20.80 -10.18 -2.65
CA ILE A 82 -20.72 -8.73 -2.46
C ILE A 82 -20.25 -8.41 -1.05
N GLN A 83 -20.87 -9.00 -0.03
CA GLN A 83 -20.49 -8.77 1.37
C GLN A 83 -19.03 -9.16 1.63
N THR A 84 -18.57 -10.26 1.02
CA THR A 84 -17.18 -10.71 1.15
C THR A 84 -16.19 -9.70 0.58
N ARG A 85 -16.49 -9.11 -0.60
CA ARG A 85 -15.67 -8.06 -1.20
C ARG A 85 -15.65 -6.80 -0.33
N THR A 86 -16.82 -6.31 0.07
CA THR A 86 -16.96 -5.15 0.95
C THR A 86 -16.17 -5.29 2.25
N ASN A 87 -16.19 -6.48 2.85
CA ASN A 87 -15.47 -6.78 4.09
C ASN A 87 -13.94 -6.76 3.96
N PHE A 88 -13.40 -6.87 2.76
CA PHE A 88 -11.97 -6.74 2.49
C PHE A 88 -11.61 -5.32 2.01
N GLU A 89 -12.45 -4.76 1.15
CA GLU A 89 -12.27 -3.47 0.49
C GLU A 89 -12.23 -2.30 1.47
N ASN A 90 -13.21 -2.21 2.37
CA ASN A 90 -13.27 -1.09 3.32
C ASN A 90 -12.03 -1.03 4.23
N PRO A 91 -11.60 -2.13 4.89
CA PRO A 91 -10.37 -2.12 5.67
C PRO A 91 -9.11 -1.88 4.83
N TYR A 92 -9.07 -2.39 3.59
CA TYR A 92 -7.95 -2.19 2.68
C TYR A 92 -7.74 -0.70 2.37
N PHE A 93 -8.78 0.00 1.91
CA PHE A 93 -8.65 1.40 1.54
C PHE A 93 -8.35 2.30 2.74
N ASN A 94 -8.95 2.00 3.89
CA ASN A 94 -8.60 2.68 5.14
C ASN A 94 -7.10 2.50 5.45
N LEU A 95 -6.60 1.27 5.40
CA LEU A 95 -5.20 0.98 5.69
C LEU A 95 -4.26 1.64 4.68
N MET A 96 -4.59 1.59 3.39
CA MET A 96 -3.82 2.24 2.32
C MET A 96 -3.72 3.76 2.57
N SER A 97 -4.83 4.41 2.92
CA SER A 97 -4.85 5.84 3.27
C SER A 97 -3.93 6.17 4.44
N ARG A 98 -3.84 5.28 5.45
CA ARG A 98 -2.93 5.46 6.58
C ARG A 98 -1.47 5.33 6.18
N TYR A 99 -1.12 4.35 5.35
CA TYR A 99 0.23 4.24 4.76
C TYR A 99 0.61 5.53 4.02
N GLU A 100 -0.28 6.05 3.17
CA GLU A 100 -0.04 7.30 2.43
C GLU A 100 0.14 8.51 3.35
N THR A 101 -0.67 8.60 4.41
CA THR A 101 -0.59 9.70 5.37
C THR A 101 0.76 9.71 6.09
N ILE A 102 1.26 8.53 6.48
CA ILE A 102 2.56 8.39 7.13
C ILE A 102 3.70 8.73 6.16
N LEU A 103 3.62 8.29 4.90
CA LEU A 103 4.64 8.64 3.89
C LEU A 103 4.71 10.15 3.67
N LYS A 104 3.56 10.82 3.56
CA LYS A 104 3.50 12.29 3.45
C LYS A 104 4.12 13.00 4.64
N TYR A 105 3.97 12.44 5.85
CA TYR A 105 4.62 12.97 7.05
C TYR A 105 6.15 12.92 6.92
N PHE A 106 6.72 11.81 6.42
CA PHE A 106 8.15 11.72 6.15
C PHE A 106 8.61 12.69 5.07
N ASP A 107 7.88 12.79 3.96
CA ASP A 107 8.23 13.69 2.85
C ASP A 107 8.25 15.17 3.31
N ASN A 108 7.31 15.58 4.16
CA ASN A 108 7.27 16.92 4.74
C ASN A 108 8.44 17.19 5.68
N ASN A 109 8.84 16.21 6.50
CA ASN A 109 9.98 16.35 7.40
C ASN A 109 11.31 16.46 6.65
N GLU A 110 11.50 15.68 5.58
CA GLU A 110 12.68 15.78 4.70
C GLU A 110 12.76 17.16 4.02
N ALA A 111 11.63 17.67 3.52
CA ALA A 111 11.57 18.99 2.90
C ALA A 111 11.95 20.13 3.86
N GLN A 112 11.64 20.00 5.16
CA GLN A 112 12.00 20.97 6.19
C GLN A 112 13.45 20.82 6.69
N ALA A 113 14.08 19.65 6.50
CA ALA A 113 15.44 19.37 6.93
C ALA A 113 16.51 19.89 5.94
N LEU A 114 16.13 20.30 4.73
CA LEU A 114 17.06 20.93 3.78
C LEU A 114 17.50 22.31 4.28
N PRO A 115 18.82 22.58 4.41
CA PRO A 115 19.28 23.88 4.85
C PRO A 115 18.97 24.94 3.79
N ARG A 116 18.37 26.06 4.23
CA ARG A 116 18.32 27.33 3.49
C ARG A 116 19.74 27.88 3.31
N THR A 117 20.57 27.26 2.50
CA THR A 117 21.78 27.88 1.95
C THR A 117 21.42 28.58 0.65
N ALA A 118 20.79 29.75 0.78
CA ALA A 118 20.65 30.69 -0.33
C ALA A 118 21.19 32.06 0.12
N ASN A 119 22.43 32.30 -0.30
CA ASN A 119 23.00 33.59 -0.68
C ASN A 119 22.92 34.76 0.32
N ASN A 120 24.00 34.91 1.09
CA ASN A 120 24.54 36.24 1.38
C ASN A 120 26.06 36.19 1.46
N SER A 121 26.73 36.50 0.35
CA SER A 121 28.13 36.93 0.35
C SER A 121 28.34 37.91 -0.80
N PRO A 122 28.77 39.15 -0.52
CA PRO A 122 29.00 40.14 -1.55
C PRO A 122 30.25 39.77 -2.36
N VAL A 123 30.10 39.74 -3.68
CA VAL A 123 31.18 39.51 -4.64
C VAL A 123 32.20 40.64 -4.51
N HIS A 124 33.32 40.39 -3.82
CA HIS A 124 34.48 41.28 -3.88
C HIS A 124 35.21 41.06 -5.22
N ILE A 125 34.98 41.98 -6.15
CA ILE A 125 35.69 42.08 -7.43
C ILE A 125 37.17 42.35 -7.14
N ARG A 126 38.06 41.37 -7.42
CA ARG A 126 39.51 41.61 -7.49
C ARG A 126 39.91 41.91 -8.94
N VAL A 127 40.07 43.19 -9.24
CA VAL A 127 40.69 43.67 -10.49
C VAL A 127 42.20 43.45 -10.39
N SER A 128 42.74 42.49 -11.14
CA SER A 128 44.18 42.30 -11.27
C SER A 128 44.71 43.11 -12.45
N ARG A 129 45.38 44.23 -12.17
CA ARG A 129 46.12 45.01 -13.17
C ARG A 129 47.47 44.35 -13.44
N VAL A 130 47.67 43.81 -14.64
CA VAL A 130 48.99 43.42 -15.14
C VAL A 130 49.63 44.64 -15.80
N ARG A 131 50.79 45.08 -15.30
CA ARG A 131 51.70 45.99 -16.00
C ARG A 131 52.77 45.13 -16.68
N LEU A 132 52.87 45.21 -18.00
CA LEU A 132 54.04 44.75 -18.75
C LEU A 132 55.01 45.91 -18.95
N LYS A 133 56.30 45.64 -18.67
CA LYS A 133 57.45 46.45 -19.07
C LYS A 133 57.93 46.00 -20.43
#